data_AF-A0A3A4KHF0-F1
#
_entry.id   AF-A0A3A4KHF0-F1
#
_cell.length_a   1.000
_cell.length_b   1.000
_cell.length_c   1.000
_cell.angle_alpha   90.00
_cell.angle_beta   90.00
_cell.angle_gamma   90.00
#
_symmetry.space_group_name_H-M   'P 1'
#
loop_
_entity.id
_entity.type
_entity.pdbx_description
1 polymer ?
#
loop_
_entity_poly.entity_id
_entity_poly.type
_entity_poly.pdbx_seq_one_letter_code
_entity_poly.pdbx_strand_id
1 'polypeptide(L)' 'MTGPENDCVPDPEGKTFGVPYDWRRPTWERVKARMWNPDDPRLFTPKSFGWGYDLNFYRLLHWRKQG' A
#
# COMPACT_ATOMS: atom_id res chain seq x y z
N MET A 1 -5.26 -1.71 19.87
CA MET A 1 -3.97 -1.01 19.84
C MET A 1 -3.43 -1.05 18.42
N THR A 2 -3.89 -0.13 17.58
CA THR A 2 -3.33 0.11 16.24
C THR A 2 -1.99 0.81 16.41
N GLY A 3 -0.93 0.19 15.88
CA GLY A 3 0.44 0.66 15.99
C GLY A 3 0.67 2.02 15.31
N PRO A 4 1.81 2.66 15.61
CA PRO A 4 2.05 4.08 15.44
C PRO A 4 2.03 4.46 13.96
N GLU A 5 1.22 5.46 13.62
CA GLU A 5 1.43 6.56 12.65
C GLU A 5 2.50 6.50 11.54
N ASN A 6 2.91 5.33 11.04
CA ASN A 6 4.06 5.19 10.12
C ASN A 6 3.74 5.22 8.62
N ASP A 7 2.53 5.57 8.21
CA ASP A 7 2.24 5.62 6.78
C ASP A 7 1.39 6.84 6.45
N CYS A 8 1.88 7.68 5.54
CA CYS A 8 1.15 8.77 4.90
C CYS A 8 -0.10 8.29 4.13
N VAL A 9 -0.48 7.01 4.25
CA VAL A 9 -1.60 6.38 3.57
C VAL A 9 -2.47 5.63 4.58
N PRO A 10 -3.77 5.95 4.67
CA PRO A 10 -4.68 5.25 5.55
C PRO A 10 -4.85 3.78 5.12
N ASP A 11 -5.10 2.91 6.10
CA ASP A 11 -5.48 1.52 5.87
C ASP A 11 -6.70 1.41 4.92
N PRO A 12 -6.82 0.28 4.19
CA PRO A 12 -7.99 -0.03 3.38
C PRO A 12 -9.25 -0.11 4.24
N GLU A 13 -10.42 0.08 3.62
CA GLU A 13 -11.71 0.08 4.34
C GLU A 13 -12.01 -1.22 5.08
N GLY A 14 -11.53 -2.35 4.55
CA GLY A 14 -11.71 -3.64 5.19
C GLY A 14 -10.91 -4.74 4.54
N LYS A 15 -11.04 -5.94 5.10
CA LYS A 15 -10.47 -7.19 4.57
C LYS A 15 -11.57 -8.25 4.54
N THR A 16 -11.76 -8.88 3.39
CA THR A 16 -12.67 -10.02 3.18
C THR A 16 -11.82 -11.23 2.77
N PHE A 17 -11.99 -12.36 3.47
CA PHE A 17 -11.17 -13.57 3.26
C PHE A 17 -9.64 -13.33 3.32
N GLY A 18 -9.20 -12.33 4.09
CA GLY A 18 -7.78 -11.94 4.16
C GLY A 18 -7.30 -11.04 3.01
N VAL A 19 -8.19 -10.66 2.08
CA VAL A 19 -7.88 -9.77 0.96
C VAL A 19 -8.44 -8.36 1.23
N PRO A 20 -7.59 -7.32 1.24
CA PRO A 20 -8.04 -5.96 1.50
C PRO A 20 -8.84 -5.40 0.32
N TYR A 21 -9.88 -4.62 0.61
CA TYR A 21 -10.67 -3.92 -0.39
C TYR A 21 -10.86 -2.44 -0.03
N ASP A 22 -11.05 -1.64 -1.07
CA ASP A 22 -11.29 -0.19 -0.95
C ASP A 22 -12.20 0.26 -2.10
N TRP A 23 -13.39 0.76 -1.77
CA TRP A 23 -14.35 1.34 -2.71
C TRP A 23 -14.33 2.87 -2.70
N ARG A 24 -13.52 3.51 -1.84
CA ARG A 24 -13.32 4.97 -1.88
C ARG A 24 -12.72 5.37 -3.21
N ARG A 25 -13.12 6.54 -3.73
CA ARG A 25 -12.54 7.05 -4.97
C ARG A 25 -11.01 7.11 -4.87
N PRO A 26 -10.27 6.54 -5.84
CA PRO A 26 -8.83 6.62 -5.82
C PRO A 26 -8.42 8.08 -6.02
N THR A 27 -7.54 8.57 -5.16
CA THR A 27 -6.87 9.86 -5.35
C THR A 27 -5.47 9.63 -5.90
N TRP A 28 -4.99 10.54 -6.74
CA TRP A 28 -3.62 10.45 -7.27
C TRP A 28 -2.56 10.40 -6.16
N GLU A 29 -2.79 11.13 -5.07
CA GLU A 29 -1.93 11.11 -3.89
C GLU A 29 -1.86 9.72 -3.24
N ARG A 30 -3.01 9.06 -3.03
CA ARG A 30 -3.05 7.70 -2.49
C ARG A 30 -2.40 6.68 -3.42
N VAL A 31 -2.69 6.76 -4.72
CA VAL A 31 -2.10 5.87 -5.72
C VAL A 31 -0.57 6.00 -5.71
N LYS A 32 -0.05 7.23 -5.77
CA LYS A 32 1.40 7.49 -5.71
C LYS A 32 2.00 6.96 -4.41
N ALA A 33 1.36 7.22 -3.28
CA ALA A 33 1.87 6.81 -1.98
C ALA A 33 1.77 5.29 -1.72
N ARG A 34 0.91 4.54 -2.43
CA ARG A 34 0.88 3.06 -2.34
C ARG A 34 1.79 2.36 -3.35
N MET A 35 1.98 2.97 -4.52
CA MET A 35 2.80 2.40 -5.59
C MET A 35 4.26 2.84 -5.53
N TRP A 36 4.56 4.00 -4.93
CA TRP A 36 5.90 4.57 -4.87
C TRP A 36 6.12 5.31 -3.54
N ASN A 37 6.39 4.55 -2.49
CA ASN A 37 6.73 5.10 -1.18
C ASN A 37 8.03 4.48 -0.64
N PRO A 38 9.13 5.25 -0.56
CA PRO A 38 10.39 4.74 -0.02
C PRO A 38 10.34 4.46 1.48
N ASP A 39 9.47 5.17 2.21
CA ASP A 39 9.31 5.04 3.66
C ASP A 39 8.44 3.82 4.05
N ASP A 40 7.60 3.31 3.13
CA ASP A 40 6.81 2.10 3.37
C ASP A 40 7.68 0.84 3.17
N PRO A 41 7.88 0.03 4.22
CA PRO A 41 8.70 -1.16 4.10
C PRO A 41 8.05 -2.32 3.34
N ARG A 42 6.74 -2.24 3.05
CA ARG A 42 5.96 -3.33 2.43
C ARG A 42 6.16 -3.36 0.92
N LEU A 43 6.35 -4.57 0.38
CA LEU A 43 6.34 -4.79 -1.08
C LEU A 43 4.90 -4.83 -1.63
N PHE A 44 3.99 -5.46 -0.89
CA PHE A 44 2.57 -5.54 -1.21
C PHE A 44 1.81 -4.48 -0.41
N THR A 45 1.19 -3.54 -1.11
CA THR A 45 0.36 -2.50 -0.52
C THR A 45 -1.10 -2.79 -0.83
N PRO A 46 -2.09 -2.40 0.00
CA PRO A 46 -3.49 -2.62 -0.33
C PRO A 46 -3.91 -1.80 -1.57
N LYS A 47 -4.86 -2.29 -2.38
CA LYS A 47 -5.28 -1.53 -3.57
C LYS A 47 -5.92 -0.19 -3.24
N SER A 48 -5.57 0.85 -4.00
CA SER A 48 -6.17 2.18 -3.83
C SER A 48 -7.67 2.21 -4.19
N PHE A 49 -8.10 1.31 -5.07
CA PHE A 49 -9.50 1.06 -5.42
C PHE A 49 -9.70 -0.40 -5.88
N GLY A 50 -10.84 -0.98 -5.51
CA GLY A 50 -11.21 -2.36 -5.76
C GLY A 50 -10.64 -3.33 -4.72
N TRP A 51 -10.47 -4.58 -5.14
CA TRP A 51 -10.08 -5.68 -4.25
C TRP A 51 -8.66 -6.17 -4.54
N GLY A 52 -7.85 -6.41 -3.50
CA GLY A 52 -6.52 -6.99 -3.61
C GLY A 52 -5.38 -6.06 -3.21
N TYR A 53 -4.19 -6.40 -3.69
CA TYR A 53 -2.94 -5.70 -3.40
C TYR A 53 -2.40 -5.00 -4.65
N ASP A 54 -1.87 -3.80 -4.46
CA ASP A 54 -0.93 -3.11 -5.34
C ASP A 54 0.52 -3.48 -4.95
N LEU A 55 1.47 -2.99 -5.74
CA LEU A 55 2.89 -3.22 -5.50
C LEU A 55 3.61 -1.89 -5.26
N ASN A 56 4.46 -1.85 -4.23
CA ASN A 56 5.39 -0.75 -4.04
C ASN A 56 6.60 -0.93 -4.98
N PHE A 57 6.56 -0.25 -6.12
CA PHE A 57 7.59 -0.33 -7.15
C PHE A 57 8.93 0.20 -6.69
N TYR A 58 8.97 1.18 -5.76
CA TYR A 58 10.22 1.63 -5.18
C TYR A 58 10.93 0.46 -4.49
N ARG A 59 10.19 -0.29 -3.67
CA ARG A 59 10.71 -1.48 -2.99
C ARG A 59 11.08 -2.56 -4.00
N LEU A 60 10.25 -2.84 -5.01
CA LEU A 60 10.56 -3.83 -6.04
C LEU A 60 11.89 -3.52 -6.76
N LEU A 61 12.10 -2.27 -7.17
CA LEU A 61 13.28 -1.85 -7.91
C LEU A 61 14.54 -1.80 -7.04
N HIS A 62 14.40 -1.38 -5.78
CA HIS A 62 15.51 -1.28 -4.84
C HIS A 62 15.80 -2.59 -4.08
N TRP A 63 14.93 -3.59 -4.18
CA TRP A 63 15.12 -4.91 -3.56
C TRP A 63 16.41 -5.59 -4.03
N ARG A 64 16.81 -5.37 -5.29
CA ARG A 64 18.05 -5.92 -5.88
C ARG A 64 19.36 -5.38 -5.28
N LYS A 65 19.33 -4.36 -4.41
CA LYS A 65 20.54 -3.85 -3.73
C LYS A 65 20.79 -4.48 -2.35
N GLN A 66 19.99 -5.46 -1.93
CA GLN A 66 20.13 -6.14 -0.63
C GLN A 66 20.62 -7.60 -0.75
N GLY A 67 21.21 -7.98 -1.90
CA GLY A 67 21.80 -9.29 -2.15
C GLY A 67 23.31 -9.22 -2.28
#